data_AF-A0A3C0WJW0-F1
#
_entry.id   AF-A0A3C0WJW0-F1
#
_cell.length_a   1.000
_cell.length_b   1.000
_cell.length_c   1.000
_cell.angle_alpha   90.00
_cell.angle_beta   90.00
_cell.angle_gamma   90.00
#
_symmetry.space_group_name_H-M   'P 1'
#
loop_
_entity.id
_entity.type
_entity.pdbx_description
1 polymer ?
#
loop_
_entity_poly.entity_id
_entity_poly.type
_entity_poly.pdbx_seq_one_letter_code
_entity_poly.pdbx_strand_id
1 'polypeptide(L)'
;LQPQQDELVIDKNASSPFNGTGIDQLLRNLNLDTLVMAGMATDMCVETTARDAADRGYNVVVVEDATATFFAEHHQAALSSLARVYTKVWPTEQVLDQLTGNP
;
A
#
# COMPACT_ATOMS: atom_id res chain seq x y z
N LEU A 1 -3.63 -15.78 1.23
CA LEU A 1 -2.23 -16.08 0.86
C LEU A 1 -1.50 -16.53 2.12
N GLN A 2 -0.65 -17.56 2.06
CA GLN A 2 0.23 -17.94 3.18
C GLN A 2 1.64 -17.43 2.90
N PRO A 3 2.34 -16.80 3.87
CA PRO A 3 3.69 -16.29 3.66
C PRO A 3 4.68 -17.39 3.30
N GLN A 4 5.58 -17.10 2.37
CA GLN A 4 6.75 -17.94 2.10
C GLN A 4 7.84 -17.74 3.16
N GLN A 5 8.84 -18.64 3.20
CA GLN A 5 9.86 -18.65 4.26
C GLN A 5 10.63 -17.31 4.39
N ASP A 6 10.87 -16.63 3.27
CA ASP A 6 11.65 -15.38 3.24
C ASP A 6 10.77 -14.11 3.23
N GLU A 7 9.46 -14.25 3.43
CA GLU A 7 8.52 -13.13 3.50
C GLU A 7 8.34 -12.64 4.94
N LEU A 8 8.52 -11.34 5.16
CA LEU A 8 8.38 -10.72 6.47
C LEU A 8 6.90 -10.58 6.87
N VAL A 9 6.58 -11.00 8.10
CA VAL A 9 5.27 -10.81 8.73
C VAL A 9 5.42 -9.85 9.90
N ILE A 10 4.67 -8.75 9.89
CA ILE A 10 4.72 -7.71 10.91
C ILE A 10 3.34 -7.57 11.55
N ASP A 11 3.25 -7.91 12.83
CA ASP A 11 2.04 -7.64 13.62
C ASP A 11 1.92 -6.14 13.90
N LYS A 12 0.71 -5.59 13.72
CA LYS A 12 0.42 -4.18 13.96
C LYS A 12 -0.84 -4.02 14.80
N ASN A 13 -0.81 -3.06 15.71
CA ASN A 13 -1.96 -2.68 16.55
C ASN A 13 -2.62 -1.35 16.09
N ALA A 14 -2.12 -0.74 15.02
CA ALA A 14 -2.62 0.50 14.46
C ALA A 14 -3.06 0.33 13.00
N SER A 15 -3.80 1.31 12.47
CA SER A 15 -4.23 1.31 11.06
C SER A 15 -3.04 1.31 10.11
N SER A 16 -2.09 2.24 10.32
CA SER A 16 -0.80 2.27 9.62
C SER A 16 0.27 1.51 10.43
N PRO A 17 1.01 0.56 9.83
CA PRO A 17 2.10 -0.15 10.51
C PRO A 17 3.26 0.78 10.86
N PHE A 18 3.38 1.95 10.25
CA PHE A 18 4.38 2.95 10.65
C PHE A 18 4.13 3.50 12.07
N ASN A 19 2.94 3.30 12.62
CA ASN A 19 2.59 3.69 13.99
C ASN A 19 2.62 2.46 14.91
N GLY A 20 3.74 2.27 15.61
CA GLY A 20 3.89 1.20 16.61
C GLY A 20 4.59 -0.07 16.13
N THR A 21 5.23 -0.05 14.95
CA THR A 21 6.16 -1.10 14.51
C THR A 21 7.51 -0.50 14.08
N GLY A 22 8.49 -1.34 13.79
CA GLY A 22 9.80 -0.95 13.25
C GLY A 22 9.88 -0.84 11.73
N ILE A 23 8.74 -0.83 11.02
CA ILE A 23 8.71 -0.99 9.55
C ILE A 23 9.45 0.12 8.79
N ASP A 24 9.41 1.38 9.24
CA ASP A 24 10.14 2.48 8.60
C ASP A 24 11.65 2.19 8.56
N GLN A 25 12.23 1.93 9.73
CA GLN A 25 13.66 1.63 9.87
C GLN A 25 14.06 0.41 9.03
N LEU A 26 13.22 -0.62 9.01
CA LEU A 26 13.45 -1.82 8.21
C LEU A 26 13.50 -1.49 6.71
N LEU A 27 12.48 -0.80 6.19
CA LEU A 27 12.40 -0.43 4.77
C LEU A 27 13.58 0.47 4.36
N ARG A 28 13.98 1.42 5.20
CA ARG A 28 15.15 2.28 4.97
C ARG A 28 16.45 1.49 4.94
N ASN A 29 16.63 0.55 5.87
CA ASN A 29 17.83 -0.31 5.91
C ASN A 29 17.93 -1.21 4.67
N LEU A 30 16.80 -1.56 4.06
CA LEU A 30 16.74 -2.30 2.80
C LEU A 30 16.88 -1.41 1.56
N ASN A 31 17.04 -0.09 1.73
CA ASN A 31 17.07 0.91 0.66
C ASN A 31 15.83 0.86 -0.26
N LEU A 32 14.67 0.57 0.31
CA LEU A 32 13.40 0.59 -0.42
C LEU A 32 12.81 2.00 -0.38
N ASP A 33 12.40 2.51 -1.53
CA ASP A 33 11.79 3.83 -1.70
C ASP A 33 10.36 3.76 -2.24
N THR A 34 9.92 2.60 -2.72
CA THR A 34 8.64 2.42 -3.41
C THR A 34 7.85 1.29 -2.77
N LEU A 35 6.59 1.54 -2.43
CA LEU A 35 5.68 0.60 -1.78
C LEU A 35 4.45 0.35 -2.67
N VAL A 36 4.19 -0.92 -2.96
CA VAL A 36 2.98 -1.38 -3.65
C VAL A 36 2.02 -1.96 -2.60
N MET A 37 0.80 -1.45 -2.60
CA MET A 37 -0.17 -1.65 -1.52
C MET A 37 -1.39 -2.44 -2.00
N ALA A 38 -1.69 -3.53 -1.32
CA ALA A 38 -2.88 -4.36 -1.51
C ALA A 38 -3.49 -4.73 -0.14
N GLY A 39 -4.74 -5.18 -0.13
CA GLY A 39 -5.42 -5.67 1.08
C GLY A 39 -6.70 -4.92 1.46
N MET A 40 -7.10 -5.04 2.72
CA MET A 40 -8.38 -4.54 3.25
C MET A 40 -8.19 -3.93 4.65
N ALA A 41 -8.88 -2.84 5.02
CA ALA A 41 -9.87 -2.10 4.24
C ALA A 41 -9.28 -0.89 3.48
N THR A 42 -9.76 -0.67 2.25
CA THR A 42 -9.31 0.42 1.36
C THR A 42 -9.41 1.79 2.03
N ASP A 43 -10.57 2.12 2.59
CA ASP A 43 -10.90 3.39 3.27
C ASP A 43 -10.40 3.48 4.72
N MET A 44 -9.65 2.48 5.19
CA MET A 44 -9.07 2.47 6.54
C MET A 44 -7.58 2.18 6.51
N CYS A 45 -7.17 0.93 6.72
CA CYS A 45 -5.77 0.57 6.89
C CYS A 45 -4.94 0.85 5.64
N VAL A 46 -5.49 0.62 4.44
CA VAL A 46 -4.79 0.88 3.19
C VAL A 46 -4.60 2.38 3.00
N GLU A 47 -5.68 3.17 3.02
CA GLU A 47 -5.60 4.63 2.85
C GLU A 47 -4.73 5.30 3.92
N THR A 48 -4.86 4.91 5.19
CA THR A 48 -4.05 5.47 6.27
C THR A 48 -2.56 5.17 6.07
N THR A 49 -2.22 3.92 5.73
CA THR A 49 -0.82 3.53 5.48
C THR A 49 -0.25 4.25 4.25
N ALA A 50 -1.06 4.42 3.21
CA ALA A 50 -0.64 5.04 1.96
C ALA A 50 -0.29 6.51 2.16
N ARG A 51 -1.12 7.24 2.92
CA ARG A 51 -0.87 8.63 3.29
C ARG A 51 0.38 8.76 4.17
N ASP A 52 0.50 7.93 5.20
CA ASP A 52 1.65 7.94 6.12
C ASP A 52 2.96 7.61 5.39
N ALA A 53 2.95 6.64 4.48
CA ALA A 53 4.09 6.32 3.62
C ALA A 53 4.47 7.50 2.70
N ALA A 54 3.49 8.11 2.03
CA ALA A 54 3.74 9.26 1.16
C ALA A 54 4.31 10.46 1.94
N ASP A 55 3.77 10.77 3.12
CA ASP A 55 4.25 11.85 3.99
C ASP A 55 5.68 11.59 4.51
N ARG A 56 6.10 10.32 4.62
CA ARG A 56 7.48 9.92 4.93
C ARG A 56 8.40 9.92 3.71
N GLY A 57 7.89 10.23 2.52
CA GLY A 57 8.67 10.31 1.28
C GLY A 57 8.89 8.98 0.57
N TYR A 58 8.02 7.98 0.78
CA TYR A 58 7.96 6.81 -0.09
C TYR A 58 7.13 7.10 -1.34
N ASN A 59 7.50 6.52 -2.48
CA ASN A 59 6.62 6.41 -3.64
C ASN A 59 5.57 5.33 -3.33
N VAL A 60 4.29 5.63 -3.51
CA VAL A 60 3.22 4.70 -3.16
C VAL A 60 2.36 4.39 -4.38
N VAL A 61 2.10 3.11 -4.61
CA VAL A 61 1.14 2.59 -5.58
C VAL A 61 0.09 1.80 -4.82
N VAL A 62 -1.18 2.18 -4.96
CA VAL A 62 -2.32 1.41 -4.42
C VAL A 62 -2.96 0.63 -5.56
N VAL A 63 -3.12 -0.68 -5.36
CA VAL A 63 -3.62 -1.58 -6.40
C VAL A 63 -5.15 -1.68 -6.29
N GLU A 64 -5.87 -1.04 -7.22
CA GLU A 64 -7.32 -0.77 -7.07
C GLU A 64 -8.20 -2.03 -7.07
N ASP A 65 -7.79 -3.06 -7.80
CA ASP A 65 -8.46 -4.36 -7.92
C ASP A 65 -7.90 -5.41 -6.96
N ALA A 66 -6.82 -5.11 -6.24
CA ALA A 66 -6.28 -5.92 -5.14
C ALA A 66 -6.52 -5.28 -3.77
N THR A 67 -7.39 -4.28 -3.69
CA THR A 67 -7.86 -3.68 -2.45
C THR A 67 -9.38 -3.81 -2.33
N ALA A 68 -9.89 -3.86 -1.11
CA ALA A 68 -11.33 -3.98 -0.86
C ALA A 68 -11.76 -3.32 0.45
N THR A 69 -13.03 -2.93 0.53
CA THR A 69 -13.71 -2.55 1.78
C THR A 69 -15.18 -3.02 1.73
N PHE A 70 -15.96 -2.73 2.76
CA PHE A 70 -17.33 -3.21 2.91
C PHE A 70 -18.32 -2.55 1.94
N PHE A 71 -18.08 -1.30 1.54
CA PHE A 71 -19.00 -0.52 0.69
C PHE A 71 -18.29 0.00 -0.55
N ALA A 72 -18.90 -0.17 -1.72
CA ALA A 72 -18.30 0.21 -2.99
C ALA A 72 -18.08 1.74 -3.08
N GLU A 73 -18.99 2.52 -2.53
CA GLU A 73 -18.89 3.99 -2.52
C GLU A 73 -17.68 4.46 -1.70
N HIS A 74 -17.41 3.80 -0.58
CA HIS A 74 -16.24 4.09 0.26
C HIS A 74 -14.94 3.69 -0.43
N HIS A 75 -14.92 2.53 -1.10
CA HIS A 75 -13.79 2.08 -1.92
C HIS A 75 -13.41 3.14 -2.95
N GLN A 76 -14.40 3.60 -3.72
CA GLN A 76 -14.19 4.59 -4.78
C GLN A 76 -13.79 5.96 -4.23
N ALA A 77 -14.38 6.40 -3.11
CA ALA A 77 -14.01 7.67 -2.47
C ALA A 77 -12.57 7.66 -1.95
N ALA A 78 -12.13 6.57 -1.34
CA ALA A 78 -10.77 6.40 -0.84
C ALA A 78 -9.76 6.38 -2.00
N LEU A 79 -9.99 5.57 -3.04
CA LEU A 79 -9.13 5.53 -4.23
C LEU A 79 -9.03 6.89 -4.92
N SER A 80 -10.16 7.60 -5.08
CA SER A 80 -10.18 8.95 -5.66
C SER A 80 -9.37 9.95 -4.82
N SER A 81 -9.44 9.84 -3.49
CA SER A 81 -8.70 10.70 -2.58
C SER A 81 -7.20 10.45 -2.63
N LEU A 82 -6.79 9.17 -2.72
CA LEU A 82 -5.41 8.74 -2.82
C LEU A 82 -4.77 9.17 -4.15
N ALA A 83 -5.44 8.91 -5.27
CA ALA A 83 -4.98 9.23 -6.62
C ALA A 83 -4.73 10.72 -6.85
N ARG A 84 -5.45 11.59 -6.14
CA ARG A 84 -5.38 13.04 -6.34
C ARG A 84 -4.10 13.66 -5.79
N VAL A 85 -3.54 13.11 -4.71
CA VAL A 85 -2.55 13.84 -3.90
C VAL A 85 -1.35 12.99 -3.52
N TYR A 86 -1.56 11.75 -3.09
CA TYR A 86 -0.57 11.02 -2.31
C TYR A 86 0.06 9.86 -3.08
N THR A 87 -0.68 9.22 -3.97
CA THR A 87 -0.27 7.93 -4.54
C THR A 87 -0.63 7.81 -6.00
N LYS A 88 -0.01 6.85 -6.69
CA LYS A 88 -0.59 6.29 -7.90
C LYS A 88 -1.64 5.26 -7.52
N VAL A 89 -2.71 5.18 -8.29
CA VAL A 89 -3.74 4.13 -8.17
C VAL A 89 -3.78 3.42 -9.50
N TRP A 90 -3.41 2.14 -9.51
CA TRP A 90 -3.23 1.35 -10.73
C TRP A 90 -3.97 0.02 -10.61
N PRO A 91 -4.49 -0.54 -11.72
CA PRO A 91 -4.94 -1.92 -11.75
C PRO A 91 -3.74 -2.87 -11.64
N THR A 92 -3.99 -4.10 -11.20
CA THR A 92 -2.95 -5.14 -11.02
C THR A 92 -2.15 -5.35 -12.30
N GLU A 93 -2.80 -5.34 -13.47
CA GLU A 93 -2.16 -5.48 -14.77
C GLU A 93 -1.02 -4.46 -14.97
N GLN A 94 -1.31 -3.17 -14.79
CA GLN A 94 -0.32 -2.10 -14.93
C GLN A 94 0.84 -2.21 -13.93
N VAL A 95 0.57 -2.69 -12.72
CA VAL A 95 1.61 -2.94 -11.71
C VAL A 95 2.53 -4.08 -12.16
N LEU A 96 1.96 -5.16 -12.70
CA LEU A 96 2.72 -6.30 -13.19
C LEU A 96 3.57 -5.96 -14.41
N ASP A 97 3.04 -5.17 -15.34
CA ASP A 97 3.81 -4.66 -16.50
C ASP A 97 5.05 -3.90 -16.02
N GLN A 98 4.86 -2.99 -15.06
CA GLN A 98 5.95 -2.20 -14.49
C GLN A 98 6.99 -3.05 -13.73
N LEU A 99 6.57 -4.09 -13.02
CA LEU A 99 7.47 -4.97 -12.25
C LEU A 99 8.23 -5.97 -13.13
N THR A 100 7.63 -6.41 -14.24
CA THR A 100 8.21 -7.40 -15.15
C THR A 100 8.99 -6.76 -16.29
N GLY A 101 8.88 -5.44 -16.47
CA GLY A 101 9.57 -4.71 -17.53
C GLY A 101 8.94 -4.92 -18.91
N ASN A 102 7.70 -5.42 -18.96
CA ASN A 102 6.92 -5.46 -20.20
C ASN A 102 6.27 -4.09 -20.42
N PRO A 103 6.37 -3.51 -21.63
CA PRO A 103 5.77 -2.21 -21.95
C PRO A 103 4.25 -2.25 -21.99
#